data_AF-A0A183C026-F1
#
_entry.id   AF-A0A183C026-F1
#
_cell.length_a   1.000
_cell.length_b   1.000
_cell.length_c   1.000
_cell.angle_alpha   90.00
_cell.angle_beta   90.00
_cell.angle_gamma   90.00
#
_symmetry.space_group_name_H-M   'P 1'
#
loop_
_entity.id
_entity.type
_entity.pdbx_description
1 polymer ?
#
loop_
_entity_poly.entity_id
_entity_poly.type
_entity_poly.pdbx_seq_one_letter_code
_entity_poly.pdbx_strand_id
1 'polypeptide(L)'
;MRLLQPTFNKRLTFSVRALNERKAEVRIQYKDVSGDIFPKDSLKRNELVVRVQPNEAVYMKVNTKRPGFSFDSEQTELDLTFNSRYKGIRFPDAYERLFFDLFSGRQYSFVRADELEHAWRIFTPLLKRIEGERVKSEQYEYGSRGPQSSDILMQKHGFVFSGTYKWPSAASSTNGPNKL
;
A
#
# COMPACT_ATOMS: atom_id res chain seq x y z
N MET A 1 32.05 17.77 -1.93
CA MET A 1 30.67 17.75 -2.50
C MET A 1 30.14 16.32 -2.38
N ARG A 2 29.48 15.99 -1.25
CA ARG A 2 28.98 14.63 -0.98
C ARG A 2 27.57 14.53 -1.56
N LEU A 3 27.39 13.64 -2.52
CA LEU A 3 26.10 13.28 -3.09
C LEU A 3 25.20 12.74 -1.96
N LEU A 4 24.06 13.39 -1.76
CA LEU A 4 22.97 12.91 -0.92
C LEU A 4 22.44 11.61 -1.54
N GLN A 5 22.90 10.47 -1.06
CA GLN A 5 22.23 9.21 -1.36
C GLN A 5 20.90 9.20 -0.61
N PRO A 6 19.74 9.10 -1.31
CA PRO A 6 18.47 8.91 -0.64
C PRO A 6 18.50 7.53 0.05
N THR A 7 18.71 7.55 1.37
CA THR A 7 18.57 6.39 2.23
C THR A 7 17.09 5.98 2.23
N PHE A 8 16.76 5.03 1.37
CA PHE A 8 15.49 4.30 1.40
C PHE A 8 15.44 3.50 2.70
N ASN A 9 14.42 3.76 3.52
CA ASN A 9 14.21 3.02 4.75
C ASN A 9 13.66 1.63 4.45
N LYS A 10 13.88 0.72 5.40
CA LYS A 10 13.60 -0.73 5.36
C LYS A 10 12.21 -1.04 4.77
N ARG A 11 12.17 -1.90 3.75
CA ARG A 11 10.93 -2.41 3.13
C ARG A 11 10.30 -3.47 4.03
N LEU A 12 9.06 -3.25 4.45
CA LEU A 12 8.27 -4.24 5.17
C LEU A 12 7.28 -4.91 4.22
N THR A 13 7.13 -6.23 4.34
CA THR A 13 6.17 -7.02 3.56
C THR A 13 5.35 -7.86 4.52
N PHE A 14 4.02 -7.80 4.40
CA PHE A 14 3.09 -8.58 5.21
C PHE A 14 2.19 -9.41 4.29
N SER A 15 1.97 -10.67 4.63
CA SER A 15 1.04 -11.57 3.94
C SER A 15 0.39 -12.46 4.99
N VAL A 16 -0.93 -12.35 5.16
CA VAL A 16 -1.70 -13.09 6.18
C VAL A 16 -3.05 -13.50 5.58
N ARG A 17 -3.61 -14.62 6.05
CA ARG A 17 -4.95 -15.11 5.67
C ARG A 17 -5.95 -14.83 6.80
N ALA A 18 -7.26 -14.93 6.53
CA ALA A 18 -8.32 -14.73 7.54
C ALA A 18 -8.36 -13.33 8.19
N LEU A 19 -7.91 -12.30 7.45
CA LEU A 19 -8.02 -10.90 7.84
C LEU A 19 -9.42 -10.33 7.55
N ASN A 20 -9.68 -9.14 8.09
CA ASN A 20 -10.90 -8.36 7.88
C ASN A 20 -11.24 -8.06 6.41
N GLU A 21 -10.22 -7.93 5.55
CA GLU A 21 -10.41 -7.59 4.14
C GLU A 21 -9.43 -8.34 3.23
N ARG A 22 -9.90 -8.74 2.04
CA ARG A 22 -9.00 -9.16 0.96
C ARG A 22 -8.45 -7.89 0.31
N LYS A 23 -7.16 -7.62 0.48
CA LYS A 23 -6.52 -6.45 -0.14
C LYS A 23 -5.05 -6.73 -0.45
N ALA A 24 -4.64 -6.37 -1.66
CA ALA A 24 -3.26 -6.32 -2.11
C ALA A 24 -2.91 -4.85 -2.40
N GLU A 25 -2.11 -4.24 -1.53
CA GLU A 25 -1.68 -2.85 -1.69
C GLU A 25 -0.18 -2.70 -1.45
N VAL A 26 0.43 -1.79 -2.21
CA VAL A 26 1.78 -1.29 -1.96
C VAL A 26 1.64 0.12 -1.41
N ARG A 27 2.15 0.34 -0.19
CA ARG A 27 2.13 1.65 0.47
C ARG A 27 3.54 2.16 0.64
N ILE A 28 3.78 3.36 0.13
CA ILE A 28 5.04 4.09 0.31
C ILE A 28 4.73 5.31 1.17
N GLN A 29 5.25 5.32 2.39
CA GLN A 29 5.12 6.46 3.29
C GLN A 29 6.39 7.33 3.17
N TYR A 30 6.20 8.62 2.86
CA TYR A 30 7.29 9.58 2.76
C TYR A 30 7.74 10.06 4.15
N LYS A 31 8.98 10.56 4.23
CA LYS A 31 9.51 11.17 5.46
C LYS A 31 8.80 12.49 5.75
N ASP A 32 8.83 12.90 7.01
CA ASP A 32 8.34 14.20 7.44
C ASP A 32 9.14 15.33 6.76
N VAL A 33 8.48 16.44 6.46
CA VAL A 33 9.11 17.59 5.81
C VAL A 33 10.03 18.28 6.83
N SER A 34 11.31 18.44 6.48
CA SER A 34 12.27 19.16 7.32
C SER A 34 12.06 20.67 7.21
N GLY A 35 11.73 21.33 8.32
CA GLY A 35 11.50 22.78 8.36
C GLY A 35 10.03 23.16 8.29
N ASP A 36 9.22 22.59 9.18
CA ASP A 36 7.79 22.83 9.22
C ASP A 36 7.47 24.25 9.74
N ILE A 37 6.72 25.01 8.93
CA ILE A 37 6.16 26.32 9.29
C ILE A 37 4.74 26.20 9.83
N PHE A 38 4.14 25.01 9.74
CA PHE A 38 2.83 24.72 10.28
C PHE A 38 2.92 24.24 11.74
N PRO A 39 1.84 24.35 12.52
CA PRO A 39 1.82 23.88 13.90
C PRO A 39 2.25 22.41 14.00
N LYS A 40 3.00 22.05 15.05
CA LYS A 40 3.39 20.65 15.29
C LYS A 40 2.16 19.72 15.21
N ASP A 41 2.32 18.58 14.55
CA ASP A 41 1.30 17.55 14.27
C ASP A 41 0.22 17.89 13.21
N SER A 42 0.26 19.08 12.60
CA SER A 42 -0.68 19.45 11.54
C SER A 42 -0.38 18.76 10.19
N LEU A 43 0.90 18.60 9.84
CA LEU A 43 1.31 17.89 8.63
C LEU A 43 1.35 16.38 8.88
N LYS A 44 0.53 15.63 8.13
CA LYS A 44 0.62 14.17 8.07
C LYS A 44 1.61 13.76 6.98
N ARG A 45 2.22 12.58 7.11
CA ARG A 45 3.11 12.05 6.07
C ARG A 45 2.35 11.84 4.77
N ASN A 46 2.97 12.24 3.66
CA ASN A 46 2.46 11.89 2.35
C ASN A 46 2.57 10.37 2.17
N GLU A 47 1.59 9.79 1.47
CA GLU A 47 1.57 8.35 1.20
C GLU A 47 1.18 8.11 -0.25
N LEU A 48 2.00 7.35 -0.97
CA LEU A 48 1.59 6.79 -2.25
C LEU A 48 1.05 5.38 -2.00
N VAL A 49 -0.20 5.15 -2.41
CA VAL A 49 -0.87 3.87 -2.27
C VAL A 49 -1.21 3.35 -3.66
N VAL A 50 -0.66 2.19 -3.98
CA VAL A 50 -0.98 1.43 -5.19
C VAL A 50 -1.80 0.24 -4.76
N ARG A 51 -3.11 0.27 -5.02
CA ARG A 51 -4.00 -0.86 -4.78
C ARG A 51 -4.04 -1.72 -6.03
N VAL A 52 -3.56 -2.95 -5.89
CA VAL A 52 -3.51 -3.93 -6.97
C VAL A 52 -4.85 -4.64 -7.08
N GLN A 53 -5.41 -5.14 -5.97
CA GLN A 53 -6.73 -5.78 -5.93
C GLN A 53 -7.32 -5.72 -4.52
N PRO A 54 -8.65 -5.74 -4.35
CA PRO A 54 -9.71 -5.47 -5.33
C PRO A 54 -9.82 -3.95 -5.60
N ASN A 55 -10.44 -3.58 -6.73
CA ASN A 55 -10.59 -2.19 -7.18
C ASN A 55 -9.23 -1.49 -7.37
N GLU A 56 -8.63 -1.74 -8.52
CA GLU A 56 -7.37 -1.16 -8.96
C GLU A 56 -7.44 0.37 -8.86
N ALA A 57 -6.58 0.94 -8.03
CA ALA A 57 -6.52 2.37 -7.82
C ALA A 57 -5.10 2.78 -7.43
N VAL A 58 -4.67 3.92 -7.94
CA VAL A 58 -3.44 4.57 -7.49
C VAL A 58 -3.84 5.91 -6.92
N TYR A 59 -3.56 6.11 -5.64
CA TYR A 59 -3.84 7.38 -5.00
C TYR A 59 -2.68 7.86 -4.16
N MET A 60 -2.48 9.17 -4.17
CA MET A 60 -1.45 9.84 -3.37
C MET A 60 -2.13 10.74 -2.35
N LYS A 61 -1.87 10.50 -1.07
CA LYS A 61 -2.26 11.40 0.01
C LYS A 61 -1.25 12.52 0.09
N VAL A 62 -1.73 13.74 -0.07
CA VAL A 62 -0.92 14.96 -0.03
C VAL A 62 -1.56 15.98 0.91
N ASN A 63 -0.75 16.80 1.55
CA ASN A 63 -1.27 17.92 2.32
C ASN A 63 -1.52 19.10 1.39
N THR A 64 -2.73 19.65 1.42
CA THR A 64 -3.09 20.87 0.72
C THR A 64 -3.57 21.92 1.71
N LYS A 65 -3.49 23.20 1.34
CA LYS A 65 -4.17 24.25 2.07
C LYS A 65 -5.69 24.00 2.02
N ARG A 66 -6.37 24.09 3.16
CA ARG A 66 -7.83 24.06 3.21
C ARG A 66 -8.39 25.22 2.38
N PRO A 67 -9.32 24.98 1.45
CA PRO A 67 -9.97 26.06 0.71
C PRO A 67 -10.75 26.94 1.69
N GLY A 68 -10.33 28.20 1.84
CA GLY A 68 -10.90 29.15 2.78
C GLY A 68 -9.91 30.24 3.20
N PHE A 69 -10.33 31.07 4.15
CA PHE A 69 -9.53 32.18 4.69
C PHE A 69 -8.54 31.75 5.79
N SER A 70 -8.62 30.51 6.29
CA SER A 70 -7.65 30.00 7.26
C SER A 70 -6.37 29.47 6.59
N PHE A 71 -5.28 29.44 7.34
CA PHE A 71 -3.98 28.90 6.91
C PHE A 71 -3.79 27.42 7.31
N ASP A 72 -4.89 26.72 7.58
CA ASP A 72 -4.84 25.32 8.00
C ASP A 72 -4.50 24.43 6.81
N SER A 73 -3.67 23.43 7.06
CA SER A 73 -3.38 22.36 6.11
C SER A 73 -4.30 21.17 6.37
N GLU A 74 -4.83 20.58 5.30
CA GLU A 74 -5.68 19.39 5.33
C GLU A 74 -5.11 18.31 4.41
N GLN A 75 -5.27 17.04 4.83
CA GLN A 75 -4.85 15.92 4.02
C GLN A 75 -5.89 15.64 2.93
N THR A 76 -5.51 15.86 1.68
CA THR A 76 -6.29 15.55 0.47
C THR A 76 -5.68 14.37 -0.28
N GLU A 77 -6.35 13.94 -1.32
CA GLU A 77 -5.91 12.86 -2.19
C GLU A 77 -5.95 13.23 -3.67
N LEU A 78 -4.99 12.70 -4.39
CA LEU A 78 -5.00 12.62 -5.84
C LEU A 78 -5.31 11.17 -6.20
N ASP A 79 -6.52 10.90 -6.67
CA ASP A 79 -6.98 9.55 -7.00
C ASP A 79 -7.01 9.30 -8.51
N LEU A 80 -6.49 8.13 -8.89
CA LEU A 80 -6.71 7.48 -10.17
C LEU A 80 -7.32 6.09 -9.91
N THR A 81 -8.64 6.05 -9.81
CA THR A 81 -9.39 4.79 -9.81
C THR A 81 -9.57 4.29 -11.24
N PHE A 82 -9.07 3.08 -11.54
CA PHE A 82 -9.09 2.54 -12.91
C PHE A 82 -10.51 2.29 -13.42
N ASN A 83 -11.41 1.82 -12.55
CA ASN A 83 -12.80 1.53 -12.90
C ASN A 83 -13.57 2.81 -13.32
N SER A 84 -13.35 3.95 -12.65
CA SER A 84 -14.01 5.21 -13.00
C SER A 84 -13.41 5.84 -14.26
N ARG A 85 -12.10 5.70 -14.46
CA ARG A 85 -11.36 6.34 -15.57
C ARG A 85 -11.46 5.58 -16.89
N TYR A 86 -11.52 4.25 -16.85
CA TYR A 86 -11.49 3.35 -18.01
C TYR A 86 -12.78 2.53 -18.11
N LYS A 87 -13.93 3.23 -18.08
CA LYS A 87 -15.24 2.60 -18.24
C LYS A 87 -15.31 1.83 -19.58
N GLY A 88 -15.68 0.56 -19.52
CA GLY A 88 -15.86 -0.29 -20.70
C GLY A 88 -14.62 -1.05 -21.17
N ILE A 89 -13.46 -0.88 -20.52
CA ILE A 89 -12.26 -1.67 -20.82
C ILE A 89 -12.23 -2.89 -19.89
N ARG A 90 -12.21 -4.09 -20.48
CA ARG A 90 -11.97 -5.34 -19.74
C ARG A 90 -10.48 -5.46 -19.46
N PHE A 91 -10.10 -5.48 -18.18
CA PHE A 91 -8.75 -5.86 -17.81
C PHE A 91 -8.57 -7.37 -18.04
N PRO A 92 -7.53 -7.79 -18.80
CA PRO A 92 -7.26 -9.20 -18.98
C PRO A 92 -6.87 -9.82 -17.65
N ASP A 93 -7.25 -11.08 -17.45
CA ASP A 93 -6.84 -11.81 -16.25
C ASP A 93 -5.32 -12.03 -16.25
N ALA A 94 -4.75 -12.26 -15.07
CA ALA A 94 -3.30 -12.47 -14.91
C ALA A 94 -2.79 -13.59 -15.82
N TYR A 95 -3.53 -14.70 -15.94
CA TYR A 95 -3.14 -15.81 -16.82
C TYR A 95 -3.29 -15.50 -18.30
N GLU A 96 -4.35 -14.79 -18.72
CA GLU A 96 -4.51 -14.34 -20.11
C GLU A 96 -3.31 -13.47 -20.53
N ARG A 97 -2.87 -12.59 -19.63
CA ARG A 97 -1.69 -11.76 -19.86
C ARG A 97 -0.41 -12.58 -19.95
N LEU A 98 -0.22 -13.55 -19.06
CA LEU A 98 0.96 -14.42 -19.09
C LEU A 98 1.04 -15.24 -20.39
N PHE A 99 -0.08 -15.81 -20.84
CA PHE A 99 -0.11 -16.52 -22.13
C PHE A 99 0.18 -15.59 -23.30
N PHE A 100 -0.39 -14.39 -23.30
CA PHE A 100 -0.09 -13.39 -24.32
C PHE A 100 1.40 -13.03 -24.37
N ASP A 101 2.04 -12.84 -23.22
CA ASP A 101 3.47 -12.55 -23.12
C ASP A 101 4.32 -13.74 -23.61
N LEU A 102 3.91 -14.99 -23.34
CA LEU A 102 4.57 -16.19 -23.87
C LEU A 102 4.55 -16.24 -25.40
N PHE A 103 3.38 -16.05 -26.01
CA PHE A 103 3.26 -16.03 -27.47
C PHE A 103 4.01 -14.86 -28.11
N SER A 104 4.13 -13.74 -27.39
CA SER A 104 4.89 -12.58 -27.83
C SER A 104 6.41 -12.73 -27.63
N GLY A 105 6.89 -13.84 -27.07
CA GLY A 105 8.30 -14.07 -26.76
C GLY A 105 8.86 -13.15 -25.66
N ARG A 106 7.98 -12.56 -24.84
CA ARG A 106 8.36 -11.59 -23.81
C ARG A 106 8.51 -12.27 -22.45
N GLN A 107 9.72 -12.21 -21.89
CA GLN A 107 10.05 -12.91 -20.64
C GLN A 107 9.98 -12.04 -19.38
N TYR A 108 9.64 -10.74 -19.49
CA TYR A 108 9.64 -9.82 -18.34
C TYR A 108 8.59 -10.15 -17.26
N SER A 109 7.53 -10.86 -17.62
CA SER A 109 6.48 -11.30 -16.68
C SER A 109 6.87 -12.58 -15.92
N PHE A 110 7.99 -13.21 -16.27
CA PHE A 110 8.47 -14.45 -15.67
C PHE A 110 9.67 -14.20 -14.75
N VAL A 111 9.69 -14.90 -13.63
CA VAL A 111 10.78 -14.84 -12.66
C VAL A 111 12.00 -15.54 -13.25
N ARG A 112 13.17 -14.89 -13.17
CA ARG A 112 14.43 -15.47 -13.64
C ARG A 112 15.05 -16.40 -12.58
N ALA A 113 15.94 -17.31 -13.02
CA ALA A 113 16.56 -18.30 -12.13
C ALA A 113 17.44 -17.66 -11.04
N ASP A 114 18.15 -16.58 -11.37
CA ASP A 114 18.97 -15.78 -10.44
C ASP A 114 18.12 -15.05 -9.39
N GLU A 115 16.99 -14.48 -9.80
CA GLU A 115 16.03 -13.87 -8.88
C GLU A 115 15.46 -14.89 -7.89
N LEU A 116 15.14 -16.09 -8.38
CA LEU A 116 14.65 -17.20 -7.55
C LEU A 116 15.69 -17.64 -6.53
N GLU A 117 16.94 -17.83 -6.94
CA GLU A 117 18.04 -18.20 -6.03
C GLU A 117 18.24 -17.15 -4.93
N HIS A 118 18.20 -15.86 -5.28
CA HIS A 118 18.32 -14.77 -4.31
C HIS A 118 17.13 -14.70 -3.35
N ALA A 119 15.91 -14.92 -3.83
CA ALA A 119 14.73 -15.00 -2.97
C ALA A 119 14.88 -16.14 -1.94
N TRP A 120 15.26 -17.33 -2.39
CA TRP A 120 15.51 -18.47 -1.50
C TRP A 120 16.64 -18.20 -0.52
N ARG A 121 17.74 -17.55 -0.94
CA ARG A 121 18.85 -17.20 -0.05
C ARG A 121 18.40 -16.31 1.11
N ILE A 122 17.45 -15.41 0.88
CA ILE A 122 16.90 -14.51 1.92
C ILE A 122 15.99 -15.28 2.89
N PHE A 123 15.09 -16.13 2.38
CA PHE A 123 14.07 -16.80 3.22
C PHE A 123 14.56 -18.10 3.88
N THR A 124 15.50 -18.82 3.28
CA THR A 124 16.00 -20.11 3.80
C THR A 124 16.47 -20.06 5.26
N PRO A 125 17.32 -19.13 5.71
CA PRO A 125 17.76 -19.11 7.11
C PRO A 125 16.60 -18.86 8.08
N LEU A 126 15.62 -18.05 7.69
CA LEU A 126 14.42 -17.80 8.49
C LEU A 126 13.55 -19.05 8.60
N LEU A 127 13.31 -19.75 7.49
CA LEU A 127 12.51 -20.98 7.46
C LEU A 127 13.14 -22.10 8.29
N LYS A 128 14.46 -22.31 8.15
CA LYS A 128 15.21 -23.30 8.95
C LYS A 128 15.11 -23.02 10.46
N ARG A 129 15.16 -21.74 10.84
CA ARG A 129 15.00 -21.33 12.25
C ARG A 129 13.59 -21.61 12.77
N ILE A 130 12.56 -21.30 11.98
CA ILE A 130 11.16 -21.58 12.35
C ILE A 130 10.93 -23.08 12.54
N GLU A 131 11.48 -23.91 11.65
CA GLU A 131 11.37 -25.37 11.72
C GLU A 131 12.11 -25.96 12.94
N GLY A 132 13.32 -25.47 13.23
CA GLY A 132 14.12 -25.93 14.36
C GLY A 132 13.60 -25.49 15.73
N GLU A 133 13.23 -24.21 15.87
CA GLU A 133 12.76 -23.64 17.14
C GLU A 133 11.27 -23.91 17.40
N ARG A 134 10.52 -24.40 16.40
CA ARG A 134 9.05 -24.58 16.45
C ARG A 134 8.34 -23.37 17.04
N VAL A 135 8.71 -22.18 16.55
CA VAL A 135 8.20 -20.91 17.05
C VAL A 135 6.67 -20.92 17.00
N LYS A 136 6.03 -20.76 18.16
CA LYS A 136 4.57 -20.69 18.23
C LYS A 136 4.09 -19.45 17.49
N SER A 137 3.19 -19.64 16.52
CA SER A 137 2.51 -18.54 15.85
C SER A 137 1.61 -17.81 16.83
N GLU A 138 1.62 -16.49 16.79
CA GLU A 138 0.69 -15.67 17.55
C GLU A 138 -0.74 -15.88 17.04
N GLN A 139 -1.66 -16.16 17.95
CA GLN A 139 -3.07 -16.30 17.61
C GLN A 139 -3.70 -14.93 17.42
N TYR A 140 -4.59 -14.82 16.45
CA TYR A 140 -5.39 -13.64 16.16
C TYR A 140 -6.81 -14.09 15.84
N GLU A 141 -7.79 -13.24 16.14
CA GLU A 141 -9.19 -13.53 15.87
C GLU A 141 -9.48 -13.47 14.37
N TYR A 142 -10.39 -14.34 13.92
CA TYR A 142 -10.83 -14.35 12.52
C TYR A 142 -11.50 -13.02 12.17
N GLY A 143 -11.07 -12.40 11.05
CA GLY A 143 -11.59 -11.09 10.64
C GLY A 143 -10.98 -9.92 11.39
N SER A 144 -9.95 -10.14 12.22
CA SER A 144 -9.12 -9.06 12.77
C SER A 144 -8.10 -8.55 11.74
N ARG A 145 -7.40 -7.46 12.08
CA ARG A 145 -6.31 -6.89 11.25
C ARG A 145 -4.99 -7.67 11.38
N GLY A 146 -4.98 -8.75 12.16
CA GLY A 146 -3.79 -9.52 12.51
C GLY A 146 -3.32 -9.26 13.94
N PRO A 147 -2.18 -9.83 14.35
CA PRO A 147 -1.69 -9.74 15.71
C PRO A 147 -1.07 -8.37 16.02
N GLN A 148 -1.21 -7.92 17.27
CA GLN A 148 -0.68 -6.62 17.75
C GLN A 148 0.83 -6.49 17.55
N SER A 149 1.59 -7.59 17.61
CA SER A 149 3.03 -7.58 17.36
C SER A 149 3.40 -7.07 15.96
N SER A 150 2.50 -7.24 14.98
CA SER A 150 2.70 -6.68 13.63
C SER A 150 2.68 -5.15 13.65
N ASP A 151 1.72 -4.55 14.37
CA ASP A 151 1.63 -3.10 14.51
C ASP A 151 2.83 -2.53 15.28
N ILE A 152 3.29 -3.23 16.32
CA ILE A 152 4.50 -2.86 17.09
C ILE A 152 5.74 -2.90 16.19
N LEU A 153 5.87 -3.94 15.34
CA LEU A 153 6.98 -4.06 14.39
C LEU A 153 6.94 -2.92 13.37
N MET A 154 5.76 -2.56 12.87
CA MET A 154 5.58 -1.44 11.95
C MET A 154 6.04 -0.12 12.59
N GLN A 155 5.61 0.16 13.82
CA GLN A 155 6.03 1.36 14.56
C GLN A 155 7.54 1.39 14.81
N LYS A 156 8.14 0.26 15.19
CA LYS A 156 9.59 0.13 15.40
C LYS A 156 10.40 0.45 14.13
N HIS A 157 9.84 0.13 12.97
CA HIS A 157 10.44 0.41 11.67
C HIS A 157 10.04 1.78 11.10
N GLY A 158 9.37 2.61 11.89
CA GLY A 158 9.06 4.00 11.58
C GLY A 158 7.80 4.20 10.74
N PHE A 159 6.99 3.16 10.54
CA PHE A 159 5.69 3.28 9.90
C PHE A 159 4.67 3.82 10.91
N VAL A 160 4.03 4.95 10.58
CA VAL A 160 3.03 5.59 11.44
C VAL A 160 1.65 5.42 10.81
N PHE A 161 0.75 4.72 11.50
CA PHE A 161 -0.65 4.61 11.08
C PHE A 161 -1.47 5.75 11.71
N SER A 162 -1.90 6.72 10.90
CA SER A 162 -2.65 7.87 11.43
C SER A 162 -4.14 7.60 11.63
N GLY A 163 -4.73 6.57 11.00
CA GLY A 163 -6.16 6.21 11.12
C GLY A 163 -7.17 7.30 10.71
N THR A 164 -6.70 8.51 10.40
CA THR A 164 -7.47 9.71 10.11
C THR A 164 -8.18 9.66 8.77
N TYR A 165 -7.67 8.87 7.85
CA TYR A 165 -8.12 8.87 6.46
C TYR A 165 -9.07 7.68 6.20
N LYS A 166 -10.32 7.99 5.83
CA LYS A 166 -11.33 7.03 5.38
C LYS A 166 -11.52 7.16 3.87
N TRP A 167 -11.25 6.09 3.14
CA TRP A 167 -11.47 6.05 1.69
C TRP A 167 -12.96 6.17 1.38
N PRO A 168 -13.40 7.16 0.57
CA PRO A 168 -14.78 7.22 0.14
C PRO A 168 -15.06 6.00 -0.74
N SER A 169 -15.89 5.08 -0.25
CA SER A 169 -16.43 4.01 -1.09
C SER A 169 -17.26 4.68 -2.20
N ALA A 170 -17.09 4.25 -3.45
CA ALA A 170 -17.75 4.81 -4.63
C ALA A 170 -19.30 4.74 -4.63
N ALA A 171 -19.93 4.44 -3.49
CA ALA A 171 -21.35 4.23 -3.30
C ALA A 171 -22.17 5.50 -2.99
N SER A 172 -21.58 6.71 -2.96
CA SER A 172 -22.32 7.96 -2.68
C SER A 172 -22.45 8.89 -3.88
N SER A 173 -22.81 8.36 -5.05
CA SER A 173 -23.19 9.19 -6.21
C SER A 173 -24.51 8.73 -6.85
N THR A 174 -25.54 8.58 -6.02
CA THR A 174 -26.93 8.64 -6.49
C THR A 174 -27.56 9.95 -6.02
N ASN A 175 -27.27 11.03 -6.76
CA ASN A 175 -28.17 12.18 -6.81
C ASN A 175 -29.39 11.75 -7.63
N GLY A 176 -30.46 11.34 -6.95
CA GLY A 176 -31.79 11.29 -7.56
C GLY A 176 -32.29 12.73 -7.78
N PRO A 177 -32.97 13.03 -8.91
CA PRO A 177 -33.49 14.37 -9.15
C PRO A 177 -34.60 14.69 -8.14
N ASN A 178 -34.52 15.87 -7.55
CA ASN A 178 -35.60 16.49 -6.77
C ASN A 178 -36.92 16.38 -7.57
N LYS A 179 -37.89 15.65 -7.03
CA LYS A 179 -39.30 15.83 -7.43
C LYS A 179 -39.90 16.94 -6.55
N LEU A 180 -40.61 17.80 -7.27
CA LEU A 180 -41.33 19.01 -6.88
C LEU A 180 -42.09 18.91 -5.56
#